data_AF-A0A964YG29-F1
#
_entry.id   AF-A0A964YG29-F1
#
_cell.length_a   1.000
_cell.length_b   1.000
_cell.length_c   1.000
_cell.angle_alpha   90.00
_cell.angle_beta   90.00
_cell.angle_gamma   90.00
#
_symmetry.space_group_name_H-M   'P 1'
#
loop_
_entity.id
_entity.type
_entity.pdbx_description
1 polymer ?
#
loop_
_entity_poly.entity_id
_entity_poly.type
_entity_poly.pdbx_seq_one_letter_code
_entity_poly.pdbx_strand_id
1 'polypeptide(L)'
;MSLSTLPSIADRAVAFLELVKAAIQYDTGSKAVLKRALTGEARHIRAVYPIILDFLERQGIKYHQNEWIFVACLFAYYEQPINKGDNRNFGHSARELSKDGSSRGPDRRFRALLDTNLEDLPSPLSALVRLMKSKHISIYYPQLIADLEYWDHPDQYIQDRWARAFWGAPLPQPPPPLDEQ
;
A
#
# COMPACT_ATOMS: atom_id res chain seq x y z
N MET A 1 -23.50 -20.70 -16.67
CA MET A 1 -22.17 -20.17 -17.04
C MET A 1 -21.73 -19.23 -15.94
N SER A 2 -20.80 -19.65 -15.09
CA SER A 2 -20.26 -18.77 -14.05
C SER A 2 -19.33 -17.76 -14.71
N LEU A 3 -19.65 -16.47 -14.63
CA LEU A 3 -18.72 -15.41 -14.93
C LEU A 3 -17.54 -15.57 -13.96
N SER A 4 -16.41 -16.08 -14.45
CA SER A 4 -15.17 -16.07 -13.69
C SER A 4 -14.76 -14.62 -13.46
N THR A 5 -15.21 -14.03 -12.36
CA THR A 5 -14.78 -12.70 -11.92
C THR A 5 -13.26 -12.75 -11.80
N LEU A 6 -12.56 -11.99 -12.65
CA LEU A 6 -11.11 -11.88 -12.54
C LEU A 6 -10.78 -11.40 -11.13
N PRO A 7 -9.77 -11.99 -10.46
CA PRO A 7 -9.40 -11.56 -9.12
C PRO A 7 -9.03 -10.08 -9.15
N SER A 8 -9.47 -9.35 -8.12
CA SER A 8 -9.19 -7.93 -7.98
C SER A 8 -7.69 -7.69 -7.81
N ILE A 9 -7.24 -6.44 -7.95
CA ILE A 9 -5.82 -6.09 -7.68
C ILE A 9 -5.45 -6.46 -6.24
N ALA A 10 -6.35 -6.23 -5.28
CA ALA A 10 -6.12 -6.59 -3.89
C ALA A 10 -5.96 -8.11 -3.71
N ASP A 11 -6.76 -8.94 -4.38
CA ASP A 11 -6.65 -10.40 -4.31
C ASP A 11 -5.30 -10.89 -4.86
N ARG A 12 -4.87 -10.31 -5.98
CA ARG A 12 -3.56 -10.60 -6.57
C ARG A 12 -2.42 -10.12 -5.68
N ALA A 13 -2.58 -8.95 -5.05
CA ALA A 13 -1.62 -8.39 -4.11
C ALA A 13 -1.46 -9.27 -2.85
N VAL A 14 -2.56 -9.86 -2.35
CA VAL A 14 -2.51 -10.89 -1.29
C VAL A 14 -1.66 -12.07 -1.74
N ALA A 15 -1.95 -12.66 -2.92
CA ALA A 15 -1.22 -13.82 -3.41
C ALA A 15 0.27 -13.52 -3.65
N PHE A 16 0.58 -12.35 -4.19
CA PHE A 16 1.95 -11.87 -4.37
C PHE A 16 2.70 -11.72 -3.04
N LEU A 17 2.10 -11.04 -2.06
CA LEU A 17 2.77 -10.80 -0.78
C LEU A 17 2.95 -12.08 0.05
N GLU A 18 2.09 -13.09 -0.13
CA GLU A 18 2.32 -14.43 0.45
C GLU A 18 3.54 -15.14 -0.17
N LEU A 19 3.77 -14.99 -1.48
CA LEU A 19 5.00 -15.49 -2.13
C LEU A 19 6.23 -14.74 -1.62
N VAL A 20 6.15 -13.42 -1.50
CA VAL A 20 7.24 -12.60 -0.92
C VAL A 20 7.53 -13.02 0.52
N LYS A 21 6.49 -13.21 1.34
CA LYS A 21 6.61 -13.67 2.73
C LYS A 21 7.32 -15.02 2.81
N ALA A 22 6.91 -15.99 1.99
CA ALA A 22 7.56 -17.30 1.93
C ALA A 22 9.04 -17.18 1.54
N ALA A 23 9.39 -16.33 0.57
CA ALA A 23 10.77 -16.14 0.14
C ALA A 23 11.65 -15.53 1.25
N ILE A 24 11.18 -14.51 1.96
CA ILE A 24 11.97 -13.82 2.99
C ILE A 24 11.99 -14.53 4.35
N GLN A 25 11.10 -15.49 4.58
CA GLN A 25 11.04 -16.28 5.81
C GLN A 25 12.23 -17.24 5.92
N TYR A 26 12.66 -17.81 4.78
CA TYR A 26 13.73 -18.82 4.73
C TYR A 26 15.07 -18.27 4.21
N ASP A 27 15.10 -17.05 3.65
CA ASP A 27 16.30 -16.41 3.15
C ASP A 27 16.46 -14.98 3.71
N THR A 28 17.36 -14.85 4.70
CA THR A 28 17.72 -13.57 5.30
C THR A 28 18.44 -12.64 4.32
N GLY A 29 19.12 -13.19 3.30
CA GLY A 29 19.74 -12.46 2.21
C GLY A 29 18.70 -11.75 1.35
N SER A 30 17.67 -12.49 0.89
CA SER A 30 16.52 -11.91 0.20
C SER A 30 15.85 -10.79 1.01
N LYS A 31 15.61 -11.01 2.31
CA LYS A 31 15.03 -9.97 3.19
C LYS A 31 15.90 -8.70 3.25
N ALA A 32 17.22 -8.86 3.31
CA ALA A 32 18.16 -7.74 3.33
C ALA A 32 18.22 -6.99 1.99
N VAL A 33 18.10 -7.71 0.87
CA VAL A 33 18.04 -7.12 -0.48
C VAL A 33 16.79 -6.25 -0.61
N LEU A 34 15.60 -6.76 -0.29
CA LEU A 34 14.35 -5.98 -0.34
C LEU A 34 14.41 -4.75 0.56
N LYS A 35 14.89 -4.89 1.82
CA LYS A 35 15.02 -3.75 2.74
C LYS A 35 15.92 -2.64 2.19
N ARG A 36 17.00 -3.00 1.51
CA ARG A 36 17.98 -2.05 0.97
C ARG A 36 17.47 -1.34 -0.29
N ALA A 37 16.58 -1.98 -1.03
CA ALA A 37 15.89 -1.36 -2.17
C ALA A 37 15.00 -0.17 -1.79
N LEU A 38 14.57 -0.03 -0.52
CA LEU A 38 13.88 1.17 -0.02
C LEU A 38 14.70 2.46 -0.07
N THR A 39 15.98 2.40 -0.40
CA THR A 39 16.80 3.59 -0.71
C THR A 39 16.39 4.25 -2.02
N GLY A 40 15.66 3.54 -2.90
CA GLY A 40 15.29 4.02 -4.24
C GLY A 40 16.42 3.94 -5.27
N GLU A 41 17.62 3.52 -4.87
CA GLU A 41 18.75 3.42 -5.80
C GLU A 41 18.53 2.30 -6.82
N ALA A 42 18.67 2.63 -8.11
CA ALA A 42 18.41 1.69 -9.21
C ALA A 42 19.18 0.37 -9.10
N ARG A 43 20.41 0.39 -8.55
CA ARG A 43 21.19 -0.84 -8.31
C ARG A 43 20.55 -1.77 -7.30
N HIS A 44 19.93 -1.22 -6.25
CA HIS A 44 19.26 -2.00 -5.22
C HIS A 44 17.92 -2.52 -5.72
N ILE A 45 17.18 -1.72 -6.49
CA ILE A 45 15.94 -2.16 -7.16
C ILE A 45 16.21 -3.33 -8.11
N ARG A 46 17.23 -3.23 -8.97
CA ARG A 46 17.61 -4.34 -9.88
C ARG A 46 18.00 -5.62 -9.14
N ALA A 47 18.57 -5.51 -7.95
CA ALA A 47 18.91 -6.68 -7.14
C ALA A 47 17.66 -7.43 -6.60
N VAL A 48 16.49 -6.78 -6.56
CA VAL A 48 15.23 -7.41 -6.15
C VAL A 48 14.63 -8.26 -7.27
N TYR A 49 14.89 -7.93 -8.54
CA TYR A 49 14.26 -8.60 -9.69
C TYR A 49 14.38 -10.13 -9.69
N PRO A 50 15.54 -10.74 -9.41
CA PRO A 50 15.66 -12.20 -9.37
C PRO A 50 14.80 -12.86 -8.29
N ILE A 51 14.36 -12.10 -7.28
CA ILE A 51 13.57 -12.60 -6.16
C ILE A 51 12.08 -12.57 -6.51
N ILE A 52 11.59 -11.54 -7.20
CA ILE A 52 10.14 -11.26 -7.29
C ILE A 52 9.54 -11.27 -8.69
N LEU A 53 10.33 -11.25 -9.78
CA LEU A 53 9.76 -11.18 -11.14
C LEU A 53 8.83 -12.36 -11.44
N ASP A 54 9.22 -13.59 -11.08
CA ASP A 54 8.37 -14.77 -11.22
C ASP A 54 7.07 -14.63 -10.39
N PHE A 55 7.13 -14.01 -9.21
CA PHE A 55 5.94 -13.81 -8.38
C PHE A 55 4.95 -12.82 -9.03
N LEU A 56 5.48 -11.75 -9.63
CA LEU A 56 4.69 -10.77 -10.38
C LEU A 56 4.04 -11.39 -11.62
N GLU A 57 4.80 -12.18 -12.37
CA GLU A 57 4.32 -12.87 -13.56
C GLU A 57 3.19 -13.87 -13.24
N ARG A 58 3.30 -14.61 -12.13
CA ARG A 58 2.22 -15.49 -11.63
C ARG A 58 0.93 -14.75 -11.30
N GLN A 59 1.00 -13.45 -10.99
CA GLN A 59 -0.16 -12.59 -10.79
C GLN A 59 -0.60 -11.84 -12.07
N GLY A 60 0.05 -12.11 -13.21
CA GLY A 60 -0.22 -11.46 -14.49
C GLY A 60 0.30 -10.01 -14.56
N ILE A 61 1.20 -9.59 -13.67
CA ILE A 61 1.73 -8.22 -13.61
C ILE A 61 2.98 -8.11 -14.48
N LYS A 62 2.81 -7.62 -15.71
CA LYS A 62 3.89 -7.49 -16.71
C LYS A 62 4.43 -6.07 -16.85
N TYR A 63 3.64 -5.06 -16.49
CA TYR A 63 3.96 -3.64 -16.60
C TYR A 63 3.63 -2.96 -15.27
N HIS A 64 4.10 -1.72 -15.09
CA HIS A 64 3.84 -0.92 -13.87
C HIS A 64 4.15 -1.71 -12.59
N GLN A 65 5.31 -2.36 -12.57
CA GLN A 65 5.70 -3.21 -11.44
C GLN A 65 6.19 -2.39 -10.24
N ASN A 66 6.55 -1.12 -10.44
CA ASN A 66 7.27 -0.30 -9.46
C ASN A 66 6.53 -0.24 -8.11
N GLU A 67 5.22 -0.11 -8.14
CA GLU A 67 4.34 -0.01 -6.98
C GLU A 67 4.34 -1.32 -6.18
N TRP A 68 4.26 -2.46 -6.88
CA TRP A 68 4.33 -3.80 -6.28
C TRP A 68 5.69 -4.06 -5.65
N ILE A 69 6.77 -3.75 -6.38
CA ILE A 69 8.14 -3.90 -5.89
C ILE A 69 8.35 -3.03 -4.65
N PHE A 70 7.95 -1.77 -4.72
CA PHE A 70 8.10 -0.81 -3.63
C PHE A 70 7.35 -1.28 -2.38
N VAL A 71 6.08 -1.70 -2.52
CA VAL A 71 5.30 -2.19 -1.38
C VAL A 71 5.83 -3.52 -0.84
N ALA A 72 6.34 -4.42 -1.69
CA ALA A 72 7.04 -5.62 -1.22
C ALA A 72 8.27 -5.27 -0.36
N CYS A 73 9.00 -4.22 -0.73
CA CYS A 73 10.15 -3.75 0.05
C CYS A 73 9.71 -3.15 1.40
N LEU A 74 8.59 -2.42 1.44
CA LEU A 74 7.99 -1.93 2.70
C LEU A 74 7.55 -3.11 3.59
N PHE A 75 6.89 -4.10 2.99
CA PHE A 75 6.47 -5.32 3.67
C PHE A 75 7.65 -6.10 4.26
N ALA A 76 8.75 -6.27 3.51
CA ALA A 76 9.96 -6.90 4.03
C ALA A 76 10.63 -6.10 5.16
N TYR A 77 10.49 -4.76 5.14
CA TYR A 77 10.98 -3.89 6.20
C TYR A 77 10.15 -3.96 7.49
N TYR A 78 8.83 -4.00 7.34
CA TYR A 78 7.88 -4.12 8.44
C TYR A 78 6.81 -5.17 8.11
N GLU A 79 7.19 -6.42 8.38
CA GLU A 79 6.38 -7.60 8.09
C GLU A 79 5.17 -7.66 9.04
N GLN A 80 3.99 -7.91 8.46
CA GLN A 80 2.72 -7.99 9.18
C GLN A 80 1.86 -9.13 8.63
N PRO A 81 0.90 -9.66 9.41
CA PRO A 81 -0.05 -10.66 8.91
C PRO A 81 -0.89 -10.12 7.75
N ILE A 82 -1.13 -10.97 6.74
CA ILE A 82 -2.01 -10.65 5.60
C ILE A 82 -3.40 -11.21 5.90
N ASN A 83 -4.29 -10.35 6.41
CA ASN A 83 -5.65 -10.74 6.75
C ASN A 83 -6.57 -10.53 5.54
N LYS A 84 -7.04 -11.60 4.90
CA LYS A 84 -7.88 -11.54 3.68
C LYS A 84 -9.23 -10.81 3.84
N GLY A 85 -9.68 -10.58 5.06
CA GLY A 85 -10.89 -9.81 5.36
C GLY A 85 -10.64 -8.36 5.79
N ASP A 86 -9.38 -7.91 5.84
CA ASP A 86 -9.07 -6.51 6.16
C ASP A 86 -9.35 -5.64 4.94
N ASN A 87 -10.10 -4.55 5.15
CA ASN A 87 -10.46 -3.59 4.11
C ASN A 87 -9.92 -2.19 4.41
N ARG A 88 -8.98 -2.07 5.36
CA ARG A 88 -8.37 -0.79 5.72
C ARG A 88 -7.43 -0.33 4.61
N ASN A 89 -7.60 0.92 4.19
CA ASN A 89 -6.60 1.67 3.44
C ASN A 89 -5.57 2.34 4.38
N PHE A 90 -4.54 2.95 3.79
CA PHE A 90 -3.44 3.59 4.53
C PHE A 90 -3.90 4.76 5.42
N GLY A 91 -5.01 5.43 5.08
CA GLY A 91 -5.60 6.50 5.89
C GLY A 91 -6.03 6.04 7.28
N HIS A 92 -6.51 4.80 7.43
CA HIS A 92 -6.84 4.24 8.75
C HIS A 92 -5.61 4.12 9.65
N SER A 93 -4.51 3.59 9.10
CA SER A 93 -3.23 3.46 9.81
C SER A 93 -2.65 4.84 10.15
N ALA A 94 -2.75 5.80 9.23
CA ALA A 94 -2.31 7.17 9.48
C ALA A 94 -3.15 7.87 10.57
N ARG A 95 -4.46 7.60 10.65
CA ARG A 95 -5.32 8.10 11.74
C ARG A 95 -4.93 7.51 13.08
N GLU A 96 -4.58 6.24 13.13
CA GLU A 96 -4.08 5.61 14.35
C GLU A 96 -2.78 6.28 14.81
N LEU A 97 -1.91 6.59 13.85
CA LEU A 97 -0.65 7.29 14.12
C LEU A 97 -0.85 8.71 14.65
N SER A 98 -1.91 9.42 14.24
CA SER A 98 -2.19 10.78 14.73
C SER A 98 -2.79 10.82 16.15
N LYS A 99 -3.38 9.72 16.62
CA LYS A 99 -3.98 9.63 17.98
C LYS A 99 -2.95 9.60 19.11
N ASP A 100 -1.71 9.23 18.80
CA ASP A 100 -0.66 8.96 19.80
C ASP A 100 0.02 10.23 20.37
N GLY A 101 -0.65 11.39 20.24
CA GLY A 101 -0.38 12.61 21.01
C GLY A 101 0.86 13.44 20.63
N SER A 102 1.74 12.96 19.75
CA SER A 102 2.95 13.70 19.37
C SER A 102 2.74 14.66 18.19
N SER A 103 2.19 15.85 18.51
CA SER A 103 2.18 17.07 17.68
C SER A 103 1.33 17.05 16.40
N ARG A 104 1.00 18.22 15.86
CA ARG A 104 0.36 18.45 14.54
C ARG A 104 1.15 17.90 13.33
N GLY A 105 2.24 17.16 13.57
CA GLY A 105 3.17 16.64 12.58
C GLY A 105 2.59 15.55 11.66
N PRO A 106 1.93 14.49 12.18
CA PRO A 106 1.34 13.44 11.37
C PRO A 106 0.26 13.96 10.42
N ASP A 107 -0.63 14.84 10.88
CA ASP A 107 -1.64 15.51 10.05
C ASP A 107 -1.02 16.30 8.89
N ARG A 108 0.01 17.11 9.16
CA ARG A 108 0.68 17.88 8.12
C ARG A 108 1.39 16.97 7.11
N ARG A 109 2.07 15.93 7.59
CA ARG A 109 2.75 14.95 6.73
C ARG A 109 1.76 14.16 5.88
N PHE A 110 0.61 13.81 6.43
CA PHE A 110 -0.42 13.08 5.71
C PHE A 110 -1.09 13.97 4.65
N ARG A 111 -1.41 15.23 4.96
CA ARG A 111 -1.88 16.19 3.93
C ARG A 111 -0.88 16.31 2.77
N ALA A 112 0.39 16.55 3.09
CA ALA A 112 1.44 16.64 2.07
C ALA A 112 1.57 15.35 1.24
N LEU A 113 1.36 14.18 1.86
CA LEU A 113 1.37 12.90 1.17
C LEU A 113 0.24 12.82 0.13
N LEU A 114 -0.98 13.28 0.46
CA LEU A 114 -2.12 13.28 -0.48
C LEU A 114 -1.88 14.17 -1.70
N ASP A 115 -1.10 15.24 -1.54
CA ASP A 115 -0.77 16.19 -2.62
C ASP A 115 0.44 15.74 -3.47
N THR A 116 1.05 14.58 -3.16
CA THR A 116 2.27 14.10 -3.83
C THR A 116 1.91 13.18 -5.00
N ASN A 117 2.52 13.36 -6.16
CA ASN A 117 2.35 12.47 -7.31
C ASN A 117 3.03 11.11 -7.09
N LEU A 118 2.62 10.07 -7.84
CA LEU A 118 3.12 8.72 -7.64
C LEU A 118 4.65 8.59 -7.69
N GLU A 119 5.33 9.33 -8.57
CA GLU A 119 6.79 9.30 -8.72
C GLU A 119 7.54 9.75 -7.45
N ASP A 120 7.00 10.73 -6.73
CA ASP A 120 7.61 11.33 -5.53
C ASP A 120 7.10 10.70 -4.23
N LEU A 121 6.03 9.91 -4.31
CA LEU A 121 5.36 9.26 -3.17
C LEU A 121 6.23 8.28 -2.35
N PRO A 122 7.19 7.51 -2.95
CA PRO A 122 7.92 6.48 -2.22
C PRO A 122 8.66 6.99 -0.98
N SER A 123 9.24 8.19 -1.05
CA SER A 123 10.02 8.78 0.04
C SER A 123 9.15 9.15 1.27
N PRO A 124 8.13 10.02 1.15
CA PRO A 124 7.26 10.36 2.28
C PRO A 124 6.44 9.16 2.79
N LEU A 125 6.01 8.26 1.91
CA LEU A 125 5.29 7.05 2.31
C LEU A 125 6.17 6.12 3.15
N SER A 126 7.43 5.90 2.73
CA SER A 126 8.39 5.13 3.53
C SER A 126 8.67 5.76 4.89
N ALA A 127 8.71 7.09 4.98
CA ALA A 127 8.91 7.79 6.25
C ALA A 127 7.74 7.55 7.22
N LEU A 128 6.50 7.54 6.71
CA LEU A 128 5.31 7.22 7.51
C LEU A 128 5.30 5.74 7.94
N VAL A 129 5.64 4.80 7.07
CA VAL A 129 5.73 3.37 7.43
C VAL A 129 6.78 3.13 8.51
N ARG A 130 7.94 3.81 8.46
CA ARG A 130 8.96 3.74 9.52
C ARG A 130 8.43 4.22 10.87
N LEU A 131 7.63 5.28 10.86
CA LEU A 131 6.99 5.81 12.06
C LEU A 131 5.86 4.90 12.56
N MET A 132 5.05 4.32 11.66
CA MET A 132 4.05 3.32 12.02
C MET A 132 4.68 2.08 12.65
N LYS A 133 5.83 1.61 12.13
CA LYS A 133 6.60 0.52 12.71
C LYS A 133 7.03 0.80 14.14
N SER A 134 7.59 1.98 14.42
CA SER A 134 8.05 2.34 15.77
C SER A 134 6.90 2.45 16.78
N LYS A 135 5.67 2.62 16.30
CA LYS A 135 4.42 2.65 17.07
C LYS A 135 3.59 1.36 16.99
N HIS A 136 4.09 0.35 16.27
CA HIS A 136 3.42 -0.95 16.07
C HIS A 136 2.04 -0.86 15.42
N ILE A 137 1.85 0.12 14.54
CA ILE A 137 0.59 0.36 13.84
C ILE A 137 0.46 -0.58 12.65
N SER A 138 -0.72 -1.18 12.50
CA SER A 138 -1.01 -2.13 11.41
C SER A 138 -1.21 -1.43 10.07
N ILE A 139 -0.63 -1.98 9.00
CA ILE A 139 -0.79 -1.56 7.60
C ILE A 139 -1.29 -2.75 6.79
N TYR A 140 -2.34 -2.53 6.02
CA TYR A 140 -2.82 -3.55 5.07
C TYR A 140 -2.20 -3.33 3.69
N TYR A 141 -1.05 -3.96 3.46
CA TYR A 141 -0.25 -3.80 2.24
C TYR A 141 -0.95 -4.22 0.93
N PRO A 142 -1.84 -5.24 0.87
CA PRO A 142 -2.56 -5.55 -0.35
C PRO A 142 -3.42 -4.37 -0.84
N GLN A 143 -4.12 -3.68 0.08
CA GLN A 143 -4.88 -2.49 -0.28
C GLN A 143 -3.95 -1.33 -0.66
N LEU A 144 -2.78 -1.20 -0.01
CA LEU A 144 -1.79 -0.20 -0.41
C LEU A 144 -1.32 -0.41 -1.86
N ILE A 145 -1.01 -1.65 -2.29
CA ILE A 145 -0.70 -1.93 -3.70
C ILE A 145 -1.85 -1.49 -4.60
N ALA A 146 -3.08 -1.92 -4.28
CA ALA A 146 -4.25 -1.56 -5.07
C ALA A 146 -4.52 -0.05 -5.12
N ASP A 147 -4.17 0.68 -4.07
CA ASP A 147 -4.30 2.14 -4.02
C ASP A 147 -3.25 2.82 -4.90
N LEU A 148 -2.00 2.35 -4.86
CA LEU A 148 -0.91 2.96 -5.63
C LEU A 148 -1.06 2.78 -7.15
N GLU A 149 -1.65 1.66 -7.59
CA GLU A 149 -1.97 1.43 -9.01
C GLU A 149 -2.90 2.49 -9.61
N TYR A 150 -3.70 3.16 -8.78
CA TYR A 150 -4.64 4.18 -9.21
C TYR A 150 -4.36 5.55 -8.60
N TRP A 151 -3.17 5.76 -8.05
CA TRP A 151 -2.83 6.97 -7.32
C TRP A 151 -2.95 8.22 -8.20
N ASP A 152 -2.43 8.17 -9.43
CA ASP A 152 -2.47 9.30 -10.37
C ASP A 152 -3.77 9.35 -11.21
N HIS A 153 -4.83 8.65 -10.79
CA HIS A 153 -6.11 8.73 -11.49
C HIS A 153 -6.64 10.18 -11.47
N PRO A 154 -7.12 10.75 -12.61
CA PRO A 154 -7.56 12.14 -12.68
C PRO A 154 -8.62 12.54 -11.66
N ASP A 155 -9.53 11.62 -11.32
CA ASP A 155 -10.59 11.84 -10.33
C ASP A 155 -10.11 11.85 -8.87
N GLN A 156 -8.83 11.54 -8.60
CA GLN A 156 -8.21 11.55 -7.27
C GLN A 156 -8.97 10.75 -6.18
N TYR A 157 -9.70 9.71 -6.60
CA TYR A 157 -10.57 8.96 -5.70
C TYR A 157 -9.78 8.18 -4.63
N ILE A 158 -8.50 7.86 -4.88
CA ILE A 158 -7.65 7.20 -3.89
C ILE A 158 -7.32 8.16 -2.74
N GLN A 159 -6.89 9.37 -3.07
CA GLN A 159 -6.59 10.44 -2.13
C GLN A 159 -7.84 10.77 -1.30
N ASP A 160 -9.01 10.86 -1.93
CA ASP A 160 -10.29 11.06 -1.25
C ASP A 160 -10.64 9.93 -0.27
N ARG A 161 -10.43 8.67 -0.65
CA ARG A 161 -10.66 7.52 0.24
C ARG A 161 -9.71 7.52 1.43
N TRP A 162 -8.44 7.85 1.19
CA TRP A 162 -7.43 7.97 2.25
C TRP A 162 -7.76 9.12 3.19
N ALA A 163 -8.15 10.28 2.65
CA ALA A 163 -8.63 11.44 3.39
C ALA A 163 -9.82 11.09 4.30
N ARG A 164 -10.86 10.48 3.75
CA ARG A 164 -12.06 10.09 4.52
C ARG A 164 -11.72 9.13 5.65
N ALA A 165 -10.90 8.13 5.38
CA ALA A 165 -10.43 7.20 6.41
C ALA A 165 -9.63 7.91 7.52
N PHE A 166 -8.75 8.84 7.12
CA PHE A 166 -7.90 9.59 8.04
C PHE A 166 -8.69 10.53 8.96
N TRP A 167 -9.57 11.35 8.40
CA TRP A 167 -10.40 12.29 9.16
C TRP A 167 -11.66 11.65 9.76
N GLY A 168 -11.95 10.39 9.43
CA GLY A 168 -13.15 9.69 9.90
C GLY A 168 -14.45 10.22 9.30
N ALA A 169 -14.38 10.79 8.09
CA ALA A 169 -15.56 11.26 7.38
C ALA A 169 -16.36 10.06 6.83
N PRO A 170 -17.70 10.11 6.89
CA PRO A 170 -18.54 9.06 6.30
C PRO A 170 -18.30 8.96 4.79
N LEU A 171 -18.48 7.75 4.25
CA LEU A 171 -18.60 7.56 2.81
C LEU A 171 -19.82 8.37 2.33
N PRO A 172 -19.75 9.02 1.15
CA PRO A 172 -20.92 9.65 0.55
C PRO A 172 -22.03 8.60 0.47
N GLN A 173 -23.12 8.80 1.20
CA GLN A 173 -24.32 8.01 0.93
C GLN A 173 -24.84 8.50 -0.43
N PRO A 174 -25.28 7.59 -1.32
CA PRO A 174 -26.01 8.04 -2.50
C PRO A 174 -27.13 8.97 -2.03
N PRO A 175 -27.38 10.09 -2.72
CA PRO A 175 -28.50 10.95 -2.36
C PRO A 175 -29.75 10.08 -2.26
N PRO A 176 -30.63 10.31 -1.26
CA PRO A 176 -31.89 9.60 -1.20
C PRO A 176 -32.56 9.68 -2.59
N PRO A 177 -33.23 8.62 -3.05
CA PRO A 177 -33.96 8.66 -4.31
C PRO A 177 -34.77 9.94 -4.36
N LEU A 178 -34.70 10.68 -5.47
CA LEU A 178 -35.59 11.81 -5.69
C LEU A 178 -37.00 11.22 -5.60
N ASP A 179 -37.69 11.48 -4.49
CA ASP A 179 -39.10 11.13 -4.34
C ASP A 179 -39.82 11.74 -5.55
N GLU A 180 -40.43 10.89 -6.38
CA GLU A 180 -41.46 11.35 -7.32
C GLU A 180 -42.54 12.02 -6.46
N GLN A 181 -42.80 13.29 -6.76
CA GLN A 181 -43.72 14.18 -6.04
C GLN A 181 -45.12 13.59 -5.91
#